data_AF-A0A3D0DRM1-F1
#
_entry.id   AF-A0A3D0DRM1-F1
#
_cell.length_a   1.000
_cell.length_b   1.000
_cell.length_c   1.000
_cell.angle_alpha   90.00
_cell.angle_beta   90.00
_cell.angle_gamma   90.00
#
_symmetry.space_group_name_H-M   'P 1'
#
loop_
_entity.id
_entity.type
_entity.pdbx_description
1 polymer ?
#
loop_
_entity_poly.entity_id
_entity_poly.type
_entity_poly.pdbx_seq_one_letter_code
_entity_poly.pdbx_strand_id
1 'polypeptide(L)'
;MPLTFGQVFAPGDLPRGAPLSGKLADGSVLPLQVDVKATHADGSVRHAVISALLPKLAKGKQAGIALVKASAKGAEDTGKPDFDTGATVTVTLDGERYIASSDRLLKEQKPQFWLEGPVATEVQVAAPLRNARGEEHPHLAARFAIRAYPGAKRARVDIVVENNWAYEPSPRNFTYDVEIEVGGESVYRKKELTHLHHARWRTLAWTGAAPAVHLRHDSDYLIDSRALPNYDRTLLVPDGALARLAAKWEGPRSEPMGVGVASPAMPNTGGRNDIGLLPGWAAMYLLSMDARAKEVTLGTADRAGSWSAHYRDKRTGLPISLVDYPYMTLLGSPGDTRNPKTGKQEAFPRCPRDVCKTPYKADSAHQPGFAYLPYLVTGDYYYLEELQFWAMWNVFSTNPGYRKNIEGLLATHQVRGQAWSLRTLGEAAYITPDKHPLKQDFNAILKSNLAWYNATYSNNPSANGLGVIDNRQAVIYKSKTAVAPWQDDFFTQAVGHLVDLGFKDAQPLLKWKAKFPIARMVGEGACWVDAASYTITVRDSPVAPTYDSMAQAWKRTVGPELAALSCGGAEHAAATKRKPGDMGGYASTAMGFPSNLQPALAYAADVGGAAGKKAWERFMSRSVKPD
;
A
#
# COMPACT_ATOMS: atom_id res chain seq x y z
N MET A 1 -1.33 -8.94 29.84
CA MET A 1 -1.04 -7.79 28.98
C MET A 1 -1.79 -7.98 27.67
N PRO A 2 -2.67 -7.05 27.28
CA PRO A 2 -3.34 -7.08 25.98
C PRO A 2 -2.35 -7.17 24.81
N LEU A 3 -2.64 -8.04 23.86
CA LEU A 3 -1.95 -8.15 22.59
C LEU A 3 -2.97 -8.43 21.49
N THR A 4 -2.89 -7.68 20.39
CA THR A 4 -3.61 -8.00 19.15
C THR A 4 -2.72 -7.72 17.95
N PHE A 5 -2.76 -8.59 16.96
CA PHE A 5 -1.96 -8.49 15.74
C PHE A 5 -2.68 -9.11 14.55
N GLY A 6 -2.27 -8.73 13.35
CA GLY A 6 -2.71 -9.37 12.12
C GLY A 6 -1.75 -10.51 11.76
N GLN A 7 -2.30 -11.60 11.23
CA GLN A 7 -1.54 -12.77 10.79
C GLN A 7 -2.06 -13.24 9.44
N VAL A 8 -1.15 -13.41 8.48
CA VAL A 8 -1.43 -14.13 7.24
C VAL A 8 -1.09 -15.60 7.41
N PHE A 9 -1.77 -16.48 6.65
CA PHE A 9 -1.47 -17.90 6.62
C PHE A 9 -1.29 -18.35 5.18
N ALA A 10 -0.37 -19.27 4.93
CA ALA A 10 -0.25 -19.89 3.62
C ALA A 10 -1.51 -20.75 3.33
N PRO A 11 -1.86 -20.99 2.06
CA PRO A 11 -3.00 -21.85 1.71
C PRO A 11 -2.91 -23.22 2.40
N GLY A 12 -3.98 -23.60 3.11
CA GLY A 12 -4.10 -24.88 3.81
C GLY A 12 -3.54 -24.91 5.25
N ASP A 13 -2.73 -23.93 5.67
CA ASP A 13 -2.08 -23.96 6.98
C ASP A 13 -3.07 -23.85 8.14
N LEU A 14 -4.08 -22.98 8.00
CA LEU A 14 -5.22 -22.87 8.91
C LEU A 14 -6.53 -23.17 8.16
N PRO A 15 -6.98 -24.44 8.12
CA PRO A 15 -8.21 -24.83 7.45
C PRO A 15 -9.45 -24.12 8.00
N ARG A 16 -10.50 -24.07 7.17
CA ARG A 16 -11.78 -23.46 7.56
C ARG A 16 -12.30 -24.05 8.88
N GLY A 17 -12.56 -23.19 9.85
CA GLY A 17 -13.15 -23.58 11.14
C GLY A 17 -12.19 -24.29 12.10
N ALA A 18 -10.94 -24.54 11.71
CA ALA A 18 -9.93 -25.10 12.60
C ALA A 18 -9.61 -24.09 13.73
N PRO A 19 -9.61 -24.52 15.00
CA PRO A 19 -9.25 -23.65 16.10
C PRO A 19 -7.74 -23.42 16.14
N LEU A 20 -7.33 -22.24 16.60
CA LEU A 20 -5.93 -21.86 16.78
C LEU A 20 -5.66 -21.57 18.24
N SER A 21 -4.46 -21.90 18.72
CA SER A 21 -3.97 -21.52 20.05
C SER A 21 -2.51 -21.11 19.96
N GLY A 22 -2.05 -20.34 20.94
CA GLY A 22 -0.64 -20.03 21.11
C GLY A 22 -0.01 -21.07 22.02
N LYS A 23 1.26 -21.41 21.78
CA LYS A 23 2.08 -22.19 22.70
C LYS A 23 3.28 -21.35 23.10
N LEU A 24 3.45 -21.13 24.41
CA LEU A 24 4.59 -20.41 24.96
C LEU A 24 5.80 -21.34 25.08
N ALA A 25 6.98 -20.75 25.30
CA ALA A 25 8.25 -21.49 25.38
C ALA A 25 8.30 -22.52 26.53
N ASP A 26 7.54 -22.31 27.61
CA ASP A 26 7.40 -23.23 28.74
C ASP A 26 6.39 -24.37 28.47
N GLY A 27 5.80 -24.42 27.28
CA GLY A 27 4.80 -25.41 26.86
C GLY A 27 3.36 -25.06 27.23
N SER A 28 3.13 -23.96 27.98
CA SER A 28 1.78 -23.52 28.33
C SER A 28 0.99 -23.08 27.10
N VAL A 29 -0.31 -23.35 27.14
CA VAL A 29 -1.25 -22.95 26.09
C VAL A 29 -1.74 -21.54 26.39
N LEU A 30 -1.59 -20.66 25.40
CA LEU A 30 -2.13 -19.31 25.38
C LEU A 30 -3.44 -19.32 24.58
N PRO A 31 -4.61 -19.10 25.20
CA PRO A 31 -5.86 -18.95 24.49
C PRO A 31 -5.79 -17.78 23.50
N LEU A 32 -6.25 -18.03 22.27
CA LEU A 32 -6.32 -17.02 21.22
C LEU A 32 -7.78 -16.80 20.82
N GLN A 33 -8.16 -15.54 20.68
CA GLN A 33 -9.30 -15.15 19.87
C GLN A 33 -8.83 -14.93 18.43
N VAL A 34 -9.57 -15.46 17.46
CA VAL A 34 -9.23 -15.38 16.04
C VAL A 34 -10.41 -14.83 15.25
N ASP A 35 -10.27 -13.58 14.79
CA ASP A 35 -11.23 -12.91 13.93
C ASP A 35 -10.78 -13.07 12.46
N VAL A 36 -11.32 -14.08 11.77
CA VAL A 36 -11.00 -14.33 10.36
C VAL A 36 -11.53 -13.19 9.48
N LYS A 37 -10.64 -12.57 8.70
CA LYS A 37 -10.97 -11.44 7.82
C LYS A 37 -11.09 -11.89 6.37
N ALA A 38 -10.13 -12.67 5.91
CA ALA A 38 -10.03 -13.07 4.53
C ALA A 38 -9.68 -14.55 4.42
N THR A 39 -10.20 -15.22 3.39
CA THR A 39 -9.96 -16.63 3.10
C THR A 39 -9.34 -16.83 1.73
N HIS A 40 -8.56 -17.91 1.60
CA HIS A 40 -8.05 -18.42 0.34
C HIS A 40 -9.15 -19.09 -0.47
N ALA A 41 -8.88 -19.38 -1.74
CA ALA A 41 -9.83 -20.05 -2.63
C ALA A 41 -10.22 -21.47 -2.16
N ASP A 42 -9.33 -22.16 -1.44
CA ASP A 42 -9.60 -23.47 -0.81
C ASP A 42 -10.42 -23.35 0.49
N GLY A 43 -10.77 -22.13 0.91
CA GLY A 43 -11.52 -21.81 2.11
C GLY A 43 -10.69 -21.75 3.39
N SER A 44 -9.40 -22.05 3.35
CA SER A 44 -8.48 -21.83 4.48
C SER A 44 -8.33 -20.34 4.78
N VAL A 45 -7.92 -20.02 6.01
CA VAL A 45 -7.73 -18.63 6.44
C VAL A 45 -6.55 -18.04 5.65
N ARG A 46 -6.74 -16.84 5.11
CA ARG A 46 -5.70 -16.05 4.45
C ARG A 46 -5.18 -14.95 5.35
N HIS A 47 -6.07 -14.26 6.05
CA HIS A 47 -5.73 -13.24 7.04
C HIS A 47 -6.72 -13.28 8.20
N ALA A 48 -6.20 -13.19 9.43
CA ALA A 48 -6.99 -13.04 10.63
C ALA A 48 -6.37 -12.00 11.56
N VAL A 49 -7.21 -11.39 12.39
CA VAL A 49 -6.77 -10.58 13.53
C VAL A 49 -6.83 -11.45 14.77
N ILE A 50 -5.70 -11.60 15.45
CA ILE A 50 -5.53 -12.50 16.59
C ILE A 50 -5.37 -11.67 17.85
N SER A 51 -6.16 -11.97 18.88
CA SER A 51 -6.10 -11.29 20.19
C SER A 51 -5.77 -12.28 21.30
N ALA A 52 -4.93 -11.86 22.25
CA ALA A 52 -4.52 -12.66 23.40
C ALA A 52 -4.27 -11.78 24.64
N LEU A 53 -4.30 -12.40 25.82
CA LEU A 53 -3.80 -11.82 27.06
C LEU A 53 -2.49 -12.52 27.44
N LEU A 54 -1.36 -11.85 27.21
CA LEU A 54 -0.05 -12.38 27.56
C LEU A 54 0.21 -12.31 29.08
N PRO A 55 0.92 -13.29 29.66
CA PRO A 55 1.57 -13.11 30.96
C PRO A 55 2.45 -11.86 30.98
N LYS A 56 2.59 -11.21 32.14
CA LYS A 56 3.44 -10.02 32.26
C LYS A 56 4.90 -10.40 32.00
N LEU A 57 5.55 -9.70 31.07
CA LEU A 57 6.97 -9.89 30.77
C LEU A 57 7.81 -8.88 31.58
N ALA A 58 8.95 -9.32 32.09
CA ALA A 58 9.93 -8.42 32.68
C ALA A 58 10.60 -7.57 31.58
N LYS A 59 11.05 -6.36 31.93
CA LYS A 59 11.72 -5.43 30.99
C LYS A 59 12.88 -6.13 30.28
N GLY A 60 12.92 -6.03 28.95
CA GLY A 60 13.97 -6.63 28.12
C GLY A 60 13.89 -8.15 27.92
N LYS A 61 12.90 -8.84 28.52
CA LYS A 61 12.67 -10.27 28.28
C LYS A 61 11.83 -10.49 27.03
N GLN A 62 12.12 -11.58 26.34
CA GLN A 62 11.40 -12.03 25.14
C GLN A 62 10.63 -13.31 25.49
N ALA A 63 9.48 -13.50 24.84
CA ALA A 63 8.71 -14.73 24.89
C ALA A 63 8.27 -15.08 23.47
N GLY A 64 8.50 -16.33 23.07
CA GLY A 64 8.01 -16.87 21.80
C GLY A 64 6.56 -17.34 21.92
N ILE A 65 5.78 -17.15 20.86
CA ILE A 65 4.43 -17.68 20.73
C ILE A 65 4.39 -18.48 19.43
N ALA A 66 4.34 -19.80 19.54
CA ALA A 66 4.08 -20.65 18.38
C ALA A 66 2.57 -20.71 18.14
N LEU A 67 2.12 -20.43 16.92
CA LEU A 67 0.71 -20.61 16.53
C LEU A 67 0.50 -22.08 16.16
N VAL A 68 -0.40 -22.76 16.87
CA VAL A 68 -0.68 -24.19 16.69
C VAL A 68 -2.17 -24.44 16.52
N LYS A 69 -2.52 -25.47 15.75
CA LYS A 69 -3.90 -25.97 15.68
C LYS A 69 -4.30 -26.50 17.06
N ALA A 70 -5.45 -26.07 17.56
CA ALA A 70 -5.95 -26.52 18.85
C ALA A 70 -6.84 -27.77 18.71
N SER A 71 -7.08 -28.47 19.82
CA SER A 71 -8.00 -29.62 19.87
C SER A 71 -9.47 -29.20 20.10
N ALA A 72 -9.72 -27.99 20.60
CA ALA A 72 -11.07 -27.44 20.83
C ALA A 72 -11.10 -25.92 20.63
N LYS A 73 -12.28 -25.36 20.34
CA LYS A 73 -12.52 -23.92 20.36
C LYS A 73 -12.62 -23.43 21.81
N GLY A 74 -12.03 -22.28 22.12
CA GLY A 74 -12.20 -21.61 23.41
C GLY A 74 -13.63 -21.11 23.62
N ALA A 75 -14.01 -20.84 24.88
CA ALA A 75 -15.37 -20.39 25.24
C ALA A 75 -15.74 -19.05 24.58
N GLU A 76 -17.01 -18.91 24.16
CA GLU A 76 -17.57 -17.77 23.41
C GLU A 76 -18.25 -16.73 24.32
N ASP A 77 -17.62 -16.30 25.42
CA ASP A 77 -18.22 -15.26 26.28
C ASP A 77 -17.77 -13.85 25.88
N THR A 78 -18.60 -13.11 25.16
CA THR A 78 -18.41 -11.70 24.84
C THR A 78 -19.00 -10.80 25.93
N GLY A 79 -18.35 -10.72 27.08
CA GLY A 79 -18.73 -9.75 28.11
C GLY A 79 -18.60 -8.30 27.61
N LYS A 80 -19.61 -7.46 27.87
CA LYS A 80 -19.46 -6.00 27.68
C LYS A 80 -18.41 -5.48 28.68
N PRO A 81 -17.51 -4.57 28.27
CA PRO A 81 -16.57 -3.97 29.20
C PRO A 81 -17.32 -3.22 30.32
N ASP A 82 -16.86 -3.39 31.56
CA ASP A 82 -17.40 -2.79 32.78
C ASP A 82 -16.61 -1.55 33.26
N PHE A 83 -15.75 -1.01 32.39
CA PHE A 83 -14.86 0.12 32.67
C PHE A 83 -15.04 1.22 31.62
N ASP A 84 -14.63 2.45 31.97
CA ASP A 84 -14.73 3.60 31.07
C ASP A 84 -13.86 3.39 29.82
N THR A 85 -14.49 3.50 28.65
CA THR A 85 -13.88 3.46 27.33
C THR A 85 -14.19 4.71 26.51
N GLY A 86 -14.78 5.72 27.14
CA GLY A 86 -15.26 6.93 26.51
C GLY A 86 -14.12 7.75 25.93
N ALA A 87 -14.36 8.30 24.76
CA ALA A 87 -13.48 9.24 24.09
C ALA A 87 -14.28 10.43 23.60
N THR A 88 -13.72 11.63 23.72
CA THR A 88 -14.32 12.87 23.28
C THR A 88 -13.33 13.64 22.43
N VAL A 89 -13.77 14.07 21.24
CA VAL A 89 -13.07 15.05 20.41
C VAL A 89 -13.76 16.39 20.60
N THR A 90 -13.00 17.39 21.02
CA THR A 90 -13.42 18.79 21.04
C THR A 90 -12.60 19.56 20.01
N VAL A 91 -13.29 20.27 19.12
CA VAL A 91 -12.70 21.19 18.14
C VAL A 91 -13.25 22.59 18.42
N THR A 92 -12.38 23.58 18.51
CA THR A 92 -12.76 25.00 18.59
C THR A 92 -12.38 25.67 17.28
N LEU A 93 -13.39 26.06 16.49
CA LEU A 93 -13.26 26.66 15.17
C LEU A 93 -13.98 28.01 15.19
N ASP A 94 -13.26 29.09 14.86
CA ASP A 94 -13.80 30.46 14.86
C ASP A 94 -14.52 30.85 16.18
N GLY A 95 -14.02 30.35 17.30
CA GLY A 95 -14.59 30.57 18.64
C GLY A 95 -15.79 29.70 18.99
N GLU A 96 -16.32 28.92 18.05
CA GLU A 96 -17.40 27.96 18.28
C GLU A 96 -16.84 26.57 18.60
N ARG A 97 -17.42 25.91 19.61
CA ARG A 97 -17.02 24.58 20.06
C ARG A 97 -17.88 23.49 19.40
N TYR A 98 -17.22 22.53 18.78
CA TYR A 98 -17.78 21.34 18.16
C TYR A 98 -17.29 20.08 18.88
N ILE A 99 -18.18 19.13 19.15
CA ILE A 99 -17.89 17.95 19.98
C ILE A 99 -18.41 16.68 19.30
N ALA A 100 -17.64 15.60 19.39
CA ALA A 100 -18.11 14.24 19.17
C ALA A 100 -17.66 13.35 20.35
N SER A 101 -18.56 12.52 20.88
CA SER A 101 -18.31 11.64 22.03
C SER A 101 -18.70 10.21 21.70
N SER A 102 -17.79 9.26 21.86
CA SER A 102 -18.06 7.85 21.58
C SER A 102 -19.16 7.28 22.47
N ASP A 103 -19.25 7.69 23.74
CA ASP A 103 -20.27 7.18 24.67
C ASP A 103 -21.68 7.58 24.26
N ARG A 104 -21.83 8.82 23.78
CA ARG A 104 -23.07 9.29 23.19
C ARG A 104 -23.41 8.46 21.95
N LEU A 105 -22.44 8.28 21.04
CA LEU A 105 -22.66 7.56 19.79
C LEU A 105 -23.00 6.08 20.03
N LEU A 106 -22.38 5.42 21.00
CA LEU A 106 -22.67 4.03 21.36
C LEU A 106 -24.08 3.86 21.96
N LYS A 107 -24.68 4.92 22.50
CA LYS A 107 -26.08 4.93 22.97
C LYS A 107 -27.07 5.23 21.84
N GLU A 108 -26.69 6.07 20.89
CA GLU A 108 -27.55 6.55 19.80
C GLU A 108 -27.51 5.66 18.55
N GLN A 109 -26.43 4.92 18.32
CA GLN A 109 -26.18 4.16 17.10
C GLN A 109 -26.03 2.67 17.40
N LYS A 110 -26.28 1.84 16.37
CA LYS A 110 -25.84 0.45 16.35
C LYS A 110 -24.36 0.41 15.92
N PRO A 111 -23.41 0.05 16.81
CA PRO A 111 -22.00 0.00 16.44
C PRO A 111 -21.72 -1.11 15.42
N GLN A 112 -20.68 -0.90 14.61
CA GLN A 112 -20.10 -1.95 13.78
C GLN A 112 -19.05 -2.71 14.60
N PHE A 113 -19.04 -4.03 14.51
CA PHE A 113 -18.02 -4.85 15.17
C PHE A 113 -16.86 -5.09 14.21
N TRP A 114 -15.66 -4.69 14.64
CA TRP A 114 -14.42 -5.11 14.00
C TRP A 114 -13.87 -6.38 14.61
N LEU A 115 -13.82 -6.49 15.94
CA LEU A 115 -13.43 -7.71 16.64
C LEU A 115 -14.54 -8.13 17.59
N GLU A 116 -14.84 -9.42 17.66
CA GLU A 116 -15.92 -9.93 18.48
C GLU A 116 -15.51 -11.27 19.09
N GLY A 117 -15.22 -11.25 20.39
CA GLY A 117 -14.87 -12.48 21.11
C GLY A 117 -14.50 -12.26 22.57
N PRO A 118 -14.06 -13.32 23.26
CA PRO A 118 -13.88 -13.33 24.71
C PRO A 118 -12.63 -12.59 25.22
N VAL A 119 -11.67 -12.34 24.33
CA VAL A 119 -10.42 -11.65 24.70
C VAL A 119 -10.51 -10.16 24.41
N ALA A 120 -11.05 -9.81 23.24
CA ALA A 120 -11.16 -8.45 22.76
C ALA A 120 -12.47 -8.23 22.00
N THR A 121 -13.11 -7.11 22.28
CA THR A 121 -14.23 -6.61 21.49
C THR A 121 -13.84 -5.25 20.93
N GLU A 122 -13.89 -5.09 19.62
CA GLU A 122 -13.67 -3.79 18.97
C GLU A 122 -14.94 -3.32 18.28
N VAL A 123 -15.48 -2.20 18.75
CA VAL A 123 -16.64 -1.52 18.19
C VAL A 123 -16.25 -0.24 17.49
N GLN A 124 -16.97 0.11 16.42
CA GLN A 124 -16.75 1.31 15.63
C GLN A 124 -18.03 2.14 15.53
N VAL A 125 -17.89 3.43 15.80
CA VAL A 125 -18.93 4.46 15.69
C VAL A 125 -18.36 5.74 15.08
N ALA A 126 -19.20 6.51 14.41
CA ALA A 126 -18.79 7.74 13.75
C ALA A 126 -19.94 8.74 13.66
N ALA A 127 -19.62 10.03 13.67
CA ALA A 127 -20.57 11.10 13.40
C ALA A 127 -19.87 12.41 13.01
N PRO A 128 -20.56 13.33 12.32
CA PRO A 128 -20.16 14.74 12.28
C PRO A 128 -19.99 15.31 13.69
N LEU A 129 -19.05 16.24 13.87
CA LEU A 129 -18.95 16.97 15.14
C LEU A 129 -20.16 17.90 15.28
N ARG A 130 -20.63 18.13 16.52
CA ARG A 130 -21.81 18.95 16.78
C ARG A 130 -21.53 20.11 17.72
N ASN A 131 -22.14 21.26 17.46
CA ASN A 131 -22.09 22.40 18.38
C ASN A 131 -23.05 22.22 19.57
N ALA A 132 -23.08 23.20 20.47
CA ALA A 132 -23.96 23.17 21.66
C ALA A 132 -25.47 23.15 21.32
N ARG A 133 -25.86 23.59 20.11
CA ARG A 133 -27.23 23.53 19.60
C ARG A 133 -27.58 22.16 19.00
N GLY A 134 -26.60 21.25 18.91
CA GLY A 134 -26.76 19.94 18.30
C GLY A 134 -26.65 19.94 16.77
N GLU A 135 -26.29 21.08 16.16
CA GLU A 135 -26.10 21.22 14.72
C GLU A 135 -24.79 20.55 14.29
N GLU A 136 -24.84 19.77 13.21
CA GLU A 136 -23.68 19.07 12.66
C GLU A 136 -22.78 20.03 11.87
N HIS A 137 -21.47 19.94 12.11
CA HIS A 137 -20.50 20.58 11.23
C HIS A 137 -20.56 19.90 9.86
N PRO A 138 -20.67 20.65 8.74
CA PRO A 138 -20.89 20.06 7.42
C PRO A 138 -19.74 19.16 6.96
N HIS A 139 -18.49 19.54 7.25
CA HIS A 139 -17.30 18.82 6.80
C HIS A 139 -16.60 17.93 7.83
N LEU A 140 -16.47 18.40 9.08
CA LEU A 140 -15.67 17.71 10.10
C LEU A 140 -16.47 16.58 10.75
N ALA A 141 -15.87 15.38 10.74
CA ALA A 141 -16.42 14.19 11.40
C ALA A 141 -15.37 13.51 12.27
N ALA A 142 -15.82 12.81 13.31
CA ALA A 142 -14.98 11.97 14.14
C ALA A 142 -15.41 10.50 14.02
N ARG A 143 -14.42 9.60 14.06
CA ARG A 143 -14.61 8.14 14.09
C ARG A 143 -13.86 7.57 15.27
N PHE A 144 -14.47 6.62 15.96
CA PHE A 144 -13.91 5.96 17.12
C PHE A 144 -13.90 4.45 16.87
N ALA A 145 -12.73 3.82 16.95
CA ALA A 145 -12.61 2.37 17.07
C ALA A 145 -12.11 2.02 18.48
N ILE A 146 -12.98 1.40 19.28
CA ILE A 146 -12.76 1.12 20.70
C ILE A 146 -12.56 -0.37 20.86
N ARG A 147 -11.31 -0.78 21.08
CA ARG A 147 -10.93 -2.17 21.35
C ARG A 147 -10.77 -2.38 22.84
N ALA A 148 -11.78 -2.96 23.47
CA ALA A 148 -11.79 -3.30 24.88
C ALA A 148 -11.22 -4.70 25.13
N TYR A 149 -10.45 -4.84 26.21
CA TYR A 149 -9.94 -6.11 26.75
C TYR A 149 -10.46 -6.28 28.18
N PRO A 150 -11.64 -6.90 28.38
CA PRO A 150 -12.26 -7.05 29.70
C PRO A 150 -11.34 -7.69 30.74
N GLY A 151 -10.66 -8.78 30.38
CA GLY A 151 -9.73 -9.48 31.28
C GLY A 151 -8.49 -8.67 31.71
N ALA A 152 -8.22 -7.53 31.07
CA ALA A 152 -7.16 -6.61 31.48
C ALA A 152 -7.68 -5.28 32.04
N LYS A 153 -8.99 -5.01 31.96
CA LYS A 153 -9.62 -3.71 32.25
C LYS A 153 -8.92 -2.55 31.54
N ARG A 154 -8.67 -2.73 30.24
CA ARG A 154 -8.01 -1.76 29.36
C ARG A 154 -8.73 -1.70 28.02
N ALA A 155 -8.78 -0.52 27.41
CA ALA A 155 -9.18 -0.34 26.03
C ALA A 155 -8.12 0.44 25.26
N ARG A 156 -7.92 0.08 24.00
CA ARG A 156 -7.25 0.92 23.00
C ARG A 156 -8.33 1.67 22.23
N VAL A 157 -8.20 2.98 22.13
CA VAL A 157 -9.09 3.83 21.35
C VAL A 157 -8.31 4.44 20.19
N ASP A 158 -8.77 4.17 18.96
CA ASP A 158 -8.35 4.89 17.75
C ASP A 158 -9.37 5.99 17.45
N ILE A 159 -8.92 7.23 17.45
CA ILE A 159 -9.72 8.42 17.19
C ILE A 159 -9.24 9.02 15.87
N VAL A 160 -10.12 9.04 14.86
CA VAL A 160 -9.87 9.67 13.57
C VAL A 160 -10.71 10.92 13.45
N VAL A 161 -10.09 12.04 13.04
CA VAL A 161 -10.80 13.25 12.64
C VAL A 161 -10.68 13.41 11.12
N GLU A 162 -11.80 13.66 10.45
CA GLU A 162 -11.91 13.66 9.00
C GLU A 162 -12.47 14.98 8.46
N ASN A 163 -11.94 15.39 7.31
CA ASN A 163 -12.45 16.47 6.47
C ASN A 163 -12.51 15.93 5.04
N ASN A 164 -13.36 14.93 4.78
CA ASN A 164 -13.22 14.08 3.60
C ASN A 164 -14.52 13.62 2.92
N TRP A 165 -15.65 14.25 3.21
CA TRP A 165 -16.89 13.99 2.47
C TRP A 165 -16.73 14.35 1.00
N ALA A 166 -16.93 13.35 0.13
CA ALA A 166 -16.61 13.45 -1.29
C ALA A 166 -17.45 14.51 -2.03
N TYR A 167 -18.71 14.68 -1.62
CA TYR A 167 -19.70 15.53 -2.30
C TYR A 167 -20.26 16.67 -1.43
N GLU A 168 -19.70 16.89 -0.24
CA GLU A 168 -20.15 18.02 0.60
C GLU A 168 -19.79 19.35 -0.10
N PRO A 169 -20.75 20.27 -0.31
CA PRO A 169 -20.50 21.54 -0.98
C PRO A 169 -19.45 22.39 -0.27
N SER A 170 -18.79 23.28 -1.02
CA SER A 170 -17.80 24.22 -0.47
C SER A 170 -16.63 23.56 0.31
N PRO A 171 -15.99 22.50 -0.22
CA PRO A 171 -14.84 21.89 0.43
C PRO A 171 -13.75 22.94 0.67
N ARG A 172 -13.04 22.84 1.81
CA ARG A 172 -11.97 23.75 2.21
C ARG A 172 -11.10 23.16 3.31
N ASN A 173 -9.97 23.79 3.56
CA ASN A 173 -9.19 23.53 4.77
C ASN A 173 -9.85 24.20 5.98
N PHE A 174 -9.68 23.62 7.16
CA PHE A 174 -10.10 24.22 8.44
C PHE A 174 -8.89 24.35 9.35
N THR A 175 -8.76 25.49 10.04
CA THR A 175 -7.75 25.67 11.09
C THR A 175 -8.47 25.80 12.41
N TYR A 176 -8.14 24.93 13.36
CA TYR A 176 -8.84 24.86 14.64
C TYR A 176 -7.92 24.46 15.79
N ASP A 177 -8.35 24.74 17.00
CA ASP A 177 -7.79 24.13 18.20
C ASP A 177 -8.49 22.79 18.44
N VAL A 178 -7.75 21.76 18.82
CA VAL A 178 -8.30 20.43 19.11
C VAL A 178 -7.80 19.91 20.44
N GLU A 179 -8.72 19.24 21.13
CA GLU A 179 -8.47 18.48 22.34
C GLU A 179 -9.16 17.11 22.21
N ILE A 180 -8.43 16.06 22.56
CA ILE A 180 -8.94 14.69 22.63
C ILE A 180 -8.76 14.18 24.05
N GLU A 181 -9.85 13.70 24.63
CA GLU A 181 -9.89 13.04 25.93
C GLU A 181 -10.26 11.56 25.76
N VAL A 182 -9.61 10.69 26.53
CA VAL A 182 -9.92 9.25 26.59
C VAL A 182 -9.90 8.80 28.04
N GLY A 183 -10.98 8.19 28.51
CA GLY A 183 -11.12 7.78 29.92
C GLY A 183 -10.98 8.95 30.91
N GLY A 184 -11.41 10.15 30.51
CA GLY A 184 -11.30 11.38 31.30
C GLY A 184 -9.92 12.06 31.31
N GLU A 185 -8.92 11.51 30.61
CA GLU A 185 -7.59 12.13 30.50
C GLU A 185 -7.38 12.76 29.13
N SER A 186 -6.83 13.98 29.10
CA SER A 186 -6.42 14.64 27.85
C SER A 186 -5.21 13.92 27.24
N VAL A 187 -5.40 13.27 26.08
CA VAL A 187 -4.37 12.47 25.39
C VAL A 187 -3.74 13.21 24.21
N TYR A 188 -4.39 14.24 23.69
CA TYR A 188 -3.85 15.09 22.63
C TYR A 188 -4.44 16.49 22.67
N ARG A 189 -3.59 17.51 22.56
CA ARG A 189 -3.99 18.91 22.40
C ARG A 189 -3.11 19.59 21.37
N LYS A 190 -3.72 20.35 20.47
CA LYS A 190 -2.99 21.16 19.49
C LYS A 190 -3.76 22.43 19.20
N LYS A 191 -3.05 23.56 19.22
CA LYS A 191 -3.57 24.83 18.75
C LYS A 191 -3.28 25.03 17.26
N GLU A 192 -4.19 25.71 16.59
CA GLU A 192 -4.07 26.11 15.17
C GLU A 192 -3.67 24.96 14.24
N LEU A 193 -4.27 23.77 14.43
CA LEU A 193 -4.09 22.65 13.51
C LEU A 193 -4.82 22.95 12.20
N THR A 194 -4.08 23.09 11.10
CA THR A 194 -4.67 23.16 9.76
C THR A 194 -4.98 21.75 9.25
N HIS A 195 -6.26 21.39 9.23
CA HIS A 195 -6.79 20.18 8.64
C HIS A 195 -7.11 20.39 7.16
N LEU A 196 -6.32 19.74 6.31
CA LEU A 196 -6.45 19.81 4.86
C LEU A 196 -7.78 19.21 4.36
N HIS A 197 -8.30 19.72 3.25
CA HIS A 197 -9.46 19.13 2.59
C HIS A 197 -9.16 17.73 2.05
N HIS A 198 -10.18 16.87 2.04
CA HIS A 198 -10.10 15.49 1.58
C HIS A 198 -8.97 14.69 2.25
N ALA A 199 -8.78 14.95 3.55
CA ALA A 199 -7.72 14.37 4.37
C ALA A 199 -8.27 13.92 5.73
N ARG A 200 -7.50 13.08 6.40
CA ARG A 200 -7.80 12.54 7.73
C ARG A 200 -6.54 12.42 8.57
N TRP A 201 -6.67 12.51 9.88
CA TRP A 201 -5.59 12.20 10.82
C TRP A 201 -6.15 11.41 11.98
N ARG A 202 -5.26 10.73 12.71
CA ARG A 202 -5.63 9.93 13.88
C ARG A 202 -4.73 10.16 15.09
N THR A 203 -5.28 9.85 16.24
CA THR A 203 -4.58 9.69 17.52
C THR A 203 -4.97 8.35 18.13
N LEU A 204 -3.98 7.63 18.65
CA LEU A 204 -4.19 6.39 19.40
C LEU A 204 -3.97 6.65 20.89
N ALA A 205 -4.85 6.10 21.72
CA ALA A 205 -4.74 6.18 23.16
C ALA A 205 -5.17 4.88 23.83
N TRP A 206 -4.81 4.72 25.10
CA TRP A 206 -5.26 3.62 25.95
C TRP A 206 -5.95 4.16 27.19
N THR A 207 -6.97 3.47 27.68
CA THR A 207 -7.53 3.74 29.01
C THR A 207 -6.56 3.17 30.05
N GLY A 208 -5.73 4.05 30.60
CA GLY A 208 -4.55 3.70 31.40
C GLY A 208 -3.31 3.37 30.55
N ALA A 209 -2.29 2.79 31.18
CA ALA A 209 -1.00 2.58 30.51
C ALA A 209 -1.11 1.60 29.31
N ALA A 210 -0.59 2.03 28.16
CA ALA A 210 -0.44 1.18 26.99
C ALA A 210 0.47 -0.03 27.28
N PRO A 211 0.19 -1.22 26.72
CA PRO A 211 1.08 -2.37 26.85
C PRO A 211 2.47 -2.07 26.26
N ALA A 212 3.50 -2.06 27.09
CA ALA A 212 4.88 -1.86 26.68
C ALA A 212 5.50 -3.15 26.10
N VAL A 213 4.94 -3.63 24.98
CA VAL A 213 5.38 -4.86 24.28
C VAL A 213 5.63 -4.59 22.80
N HIS A 214 6.74 -5.12 22.28
CA HIS A 214 7.04 -5.11 20.86
C HIS A 214 6.89 -6.52 20.30
N LEU A 215 5.83 -6.73 19.51
CA LEU A 215 5.64 -7.97 18.78
C LEU A 215 6.56 -8.01 17.55
N ARG A 216 7.31 -9.11 17.43
CA ARG A 216 8.06 -9.51 16.23
C ARG A 216 7.31 -10.66 15.57
N HIS A 217 6.99 -10.49 14.31
CA HIS A 217 6.45 -11.58 13.49
C HIS A 217 7.59 -12.49 13.02
N ASP A 218 7.24 -13.71 12.62
CA ASP A 218 8.14 -14.56 11.86
C ASP A 218 8.18 -14.04 10.41
N SER A 219 9.21 -13.24 10.11
CA SER A 219 9.38 -12.64 8.78
C SER A 219 9.51 -13.67 7.66
N ASP A 220 10.13 -14.82 7.96
CA ASP A 220 10.31 -15.89 6.98
C ASP A 220 8.96 -16.47 6.61
N TYR A 221 8.13 -16.77 7.63
CA TYR A 221 6.77 -17.24 7.39
C TYR A 221 5.90 -16.20 6.65
N LEU A 222 6.00 -14.92 6.99
CA LEU A 222 5.26 -13.86 6.29
C LEU A 222 5.64 -13.82 4.80
N ILE A 223 6.92 -13.96 4.46
CA ILE A 223 7.42 -14.00 3.07
C ILE A 223 7.02 -15.30 2.38
N ASP A 224 7.22 -16.45 3.03
CA ASP A 224 6.95 -17.79 2.47
C ASP A 224 5.45 -18.01 2.22
N SER A 225 4.57 -17.30 2.95
CA SER A 225 3.13 -17.28 2.68
C SER A 225 2.75 -16.66 1.32
N ARG A 226 3.70 -16.01 0.63
CA ARG A 226 3.51 -15.21 -0.60
C ARG A 226 2.62 -13.96 -0.44
N ALA A 227 2.19 -13.63 0.78
CA ALA A 227 1.45 -12.39 1.03
C ALA A 227 2.33 -11.14 0.91
N LEU A 228 3.65 -11.29 1.00
CA LEU A 228 4.65 -10.24 0.81
C LEU A 228 5.68 -10.69 -0.25
N PRO A 229 6.33 -9.75 -0.96
CA PRO A 229 7.36 -10.10 -1.93
C PRO A 229 8.52 -10.88 -1.31
N ASN A 230 9.17 -11.74 -2.10
CA ASN A 230 10.33 -12.54 -1.69
C ASN A 230 11.62 -11.69 -1.56
N TYR A 231 11.68 -10.86 -0.50
CA TYR A 231 12.88 -10.10 -0.14
C TYR A 231 14.03 -11.03 0.28
N ASP A 232 15.26 -10.61 0.00
CA ASP A 232 16.46 -11.36 0.37
C ASP A 232 16.64 -11.40 1.90
N ARG A 233 16.40 -12.57 2.48
CA ARG A 233 16.49 -12.83 3.93
C ARG A 233 17.92 -12.90 4.45
N THR A 234 18.92 -12.97 3.57
CA THR A 234 20.34 -12.91 3.96
C THR A 234 20.80 -11.49 4.24
N LEU A 235 20.02 -10.48 3.81
CA LEU A 235 20.31 -9.08 4.06
C LEU A 235 19.98 -8.71 5.51
N LEU A 236 21.04 -8.43 6.28
CA LEU A 236 20.92 -7.95 7.65
C LEU A 236 20.84 -6.42 7.66
N VAL A 237 19.74 -5.87 8.19
CA VAL A 237 19.60 -4.41 8.32
C VAL A 237 20.56 -3.89 9.40
N PRO A 238 21.57 -3.07 9.06
CA PRO A 238 22.56 -2.62 10.04
C PRO A 238 21.94 -1.69 11.09
N ASP A 239 22.40 -1.77 12.34
CA ASP A 239 21.90 -0.93 13.44
C ASP A 239 22.02 0.57 13.11
N GLY A 240 23.13 1.00 12.49
CA GLY A 240 23.31 2.38 12.05
C GLY A 240 22.29 2.84 11.01
N ALA A 241 21.75 1.94 10.18
CA ALA A 241 20.67 2.26 9.25
C ALA A 241 19.34 2.44 10.00
N LEU A 242 19.06 1.60 10.99
CA LEU A 242 17.88 1.69 11.85
C LEU A 242 17.89 2.98 12.69
N ALA A 243 19.04 3.35 13.26
CA ALA A 243 19.23 4.61 13.98
C ALA A 243 18.99 5.83 13.07
N ARG A 244 19.55 5.82 11.85
CA ARG A 244 19.30 6.89 10.85
C ARG A 244 17.84 6.96 10.41
N LEU A 245 17.14 5.82 10.35
CA LEU A 245 15.71 5.80 10.05
C LEU A 245 14.90 6.42 11.19
N ALA A 246 15.18 6.04 12.43
CA ALA A 246 14.54 6.60 13.63
C ALA A 246 14.72 8.12 13.72
N ALA A 247 15.94 8.62 13.50
CA ALA A 247 16.24 10.05 13.54
C ALA A 247 15.50 10.87 12.45
N LYS A 248 14.92 10.22 11.42
CA LYS A 248 14.07 10.91 10.43
C LYS A 248 12.63 11.08 10.91
N TRP A 249 12.24 10.45 12.02
CA TRP A 249 10.89 10.43 12.57
C TRP A 249 10.76 11.43 13.73
N GLU A 250 10.94 12.71 13.45
CA GLU A 250 10.87 13.78 14.46
C GLU A 250 10.23 15.05 13.88
N GLY A 251 9.68 15.90 14.76
CA GLY A 251 9.19 17.22 14.41
C GLY A 251 7.87 17.23 13.60
N PRO A 252 7.60 18.29 12.82
CA PRO A 252 6.28 18.49 12.18
C PRO A 252 5.81 17.37 11.24
N ARG A 253 6.72 16.53 10.75
CA ARG A 253 6.36 15.40 9.86
C ARG A 253 5.72 14.23 10.59
N SER A 254 5.99 14.05 11.89
CA SER A 254 5.41 12.98 12.72
C SER A 254 4.10 13.42 13.38
N GLU A 255 3.81 14.72 13.42
CA GLU A 255 2.55 15.28 13.93
C GLU A 255 1.37 15.02 12.98
N PRO A 256 0.11 15.07 13.48
CA PRO A 256 -1.07 15.08 12.61
C PRO A 256 -0.96 16.09 11.46
N MET A 257 -1.44 15.70 10.29
CA MET A 257 -1.26 16.42 9.01
C MET A 257 0.19 16.50 8.49
N GLY A 258 1.17 15.89 9.15
CA GLY A 258 2.49 15.60 8.57
C GLY A 258 2.46 14.45 7.54
N VAL A 259 3.61 14.08 6.96
CA VAL A 259 3.74 13.02 5.93
C VAL A 259 4.73 11.90 6.30
N GLY A 260 5.18 11.88 7.56
CA GLY A 260 6.20 10.94 8.01
C GLY A 260 7.51 11.07 7.24
N VAL A 261 8.08 9.94 6.84
CA VAL A 261 9.35 9.91 6.06
C VAL A 261 9.14 9.85 4.54
N ALA A 262 7.89 9.94 4.06
CA ALA A 262 7.55 9.94 2.65
C ALA A 262 7.75 11.32 2.00
N SER A 263 7.85 11.36 0.68
CA SER A 263 8.03 12.61 -0.06
C SER A 263 6.73 13.45 -0.09
N PRO A 264 6.73 14.70 0.41
CA PRO A 264 5.54 15.56 0.41
C PRO A 264 4.88 15.73 -0.97
N ALA A 265 5.71 15.89 -2.00
CA ALA A 265 5.30 15.97 -3.40
C ALA A 265 5.71 14.71 -4.14
N MET A 266 4.80 13.73 -4.20
CA MET A 266 5.01 12.46 -4.87
C MET A 266 5.50 12.59 -6.33
N PRO A 267 5.09 13.56 -7.17
CA PRO A 267 5.58 13.60 -8.56
C PRO A 267 7.01 14.13 -8.73
N ASN A 268 7.71 14.49 -7.65
CA ASN A 268 9.11 14.93 -7.73
C ASN A 268 10.00 13.84 -8.33
N THR A 269 10.91 14.25 -9.22
CA THR A 269 11.82 13.36 -9.93
C THR A 269 12.94 12.83 -9.03
N GLY A 270 13.58 11.74 -9.46
CA GLY A 270 14.75 11.15 -8.80
C GLY A 270 14.45 9.81 -8.12
N GLY A 271 15.51 9.06 -7.80
CA GLY A 271 15.40 7.84 -7.00
C GLY A 271 15.01 8.18 -5.56
N ARG A 272 14.04 7.46 -5.01
CA ARG A 272 13.53 7.70 -3.65
C ARG A 272 13.27 6.41 -2.91
N ASN A 273 13.52 6.46 -1.59
CA ASN A 273 13.32 5.33 -0.69
C ASN A 273 11.84 5.01 -0.43
N ASP A 274 10.90 5.84 -0.91
CA ASP A 274 9.46 5.62 -0.79
C ASP A 274 8.85 4.92 -2.03
N ILE A 275 9.66 4.58 -3.04
CA ILE A 275 9.24 3.90 -4.27
C ILE A 275 9.70 2.45 -4.24
N GLY A 276 8.78 1.50 -4.43
CA GLY A 276 9.04 0.06 -4.39
C GLY A 276 7.76 -0.75 -4.19
N LEU A 277 7.86 -2.09 -4.18
CA LEU A 277 6.73 -2.92 -3.71
C LEU A 277 6.40 -2.59 -2.26
N LEU A 278 7.42 -2.57 -1.40
CA LEU A 278 7.40 -1.89 -0.12
C LEU A 278 8.33 -0.66 -0.17
N PRO A 279 7.97 0.46 0.50
CA PRO A 279 8.94 1.52 0.73
C PRO A 279 10.07 1.02 1.64
N GLY A 280 11.26 1.60 1.52
CA GLY A 280 12.47 1.10 2.17
C GLY A 280 12.36 0.99 3.69
N TRP A 281 11.62 1.86 4.36
CA TRP A 281 11.38 1.73 5.81
C TRP A 281 10.54 0.50 6.17
N ALA A 282 9.58 0.14 5.33
CA ALA A 282 8.73 -1.05 5.50
C ALA A 282 9.51 -2.33 5.17
N ALA A 283 10.37 -2.30 4.16
CA ALA A 283 11.29 -3.40 3.86
C ALA A 283 12.30 -3.62 5.01
N MET A 284 12.87 -2.53 5.56
CA MET A 284 13.73 -2.58 6.75
C MET A 284 12.99 -3.17 7.96
N TYR A 285 11.72 -2.79 8.18
CA TYR A 285 10.92 -3.39 9.23
C TYR A 285 10.67 -4.88 8.97
N LEU A 286 10.28 -5.28 7.76
CA LEU A 286 10.05 -6.68 7.40
C LEU A 286 11.28 -7.55 7.68
N LEU A 287 12.47 -7.11 7.29
CA LEU A 287 13.70 -7.90 7.41
C LEU A 287 14.32 -7.88 8.82
N SER A 288 14.05 -6.87 9.64
CA SER A 288 14.64 -6.76 10.99
C SER A 288 13.66 -7.09 12.13
N MET A 289 12.37 -6.87 11.90
CA MET A 289 11.35 -6.74 12.95
C MET A 289 11.79 -5.77 14.07
N ASP A 290 12.63 -4.76 13.78
CA ASP A 290 13.12 -3.79 14.76
C ASP A 290 12.02 -2.78 15.15
N ALA A 291 11.96 -2.41 16.42
CA ALA A 291 10.94 -1.50 16.95
C ALA A 291 11.01 -0.10 16.35
N ARG A 292 12.21 0.43 16.03
CA ARG A 292 12.38 1.74 15.39
C ARG A 292 11.84 1.73 13.97
N ALA A 293 12.16 0.68 13.21
CA ALA A 293 11.63 0.54 11.85
C ALA A 293 10.11 0.36 11.85
N LYS A 294 9.56 -0.35 12.85
CA LYS A 294 8.11 -0.47 13.06
C LYS A 294 7.47 0.89 13.33
N GLU A 295 8.04 1.70 14.23
CA GLU A 295 7.54 3.04 14.55
C GLU A 295 7.48 3.92 13.31
N VAL A 296 8.56 3.98 12.53
CA VAL A 296 8.57 4.79 11.29
C VAL A 296 7.60 4.25 10.25
N THR A 297 7.46 2.92 10.13
CA THR A 297 6.54 2.29 9.17
C THR A 297 5.09 2.58 9.50
N LEU A 298 4.68 2.28 10.73
CA LEU A 298 3.32 2.50 11.20
C LEU A 298 3.00 4.00 11.28
N GLY A 299 3.91 4.79 11.82
CA GLY A 299 3.76 6.24 11.92
C GLY A 299 3.63 6.91 10.54
N THR A 300 4.43 6.51 9.55
CA THR A 300 4.28 7.08 8.19
C THR A 300 2.95 6.67 7.56
N ALA A 301 2.45 5.46 7.84
CA ALA A 301 1.12 5.06 7.41
C ALA A 301 0.00 5.86 8.09
N ASP A 302 0.14 6.24 9.36
CA ASP A 302 -0.78 7.16 10.07
C ASP A 302 -0.84 8.56 9.48
N ARG A 303 0.15 8.89 8.63
CA ARG A 303 0.32 10.18 7.97
C ARG A 303 0.02 10.13 6.47
N ALA A 304 -0.28 8.94 5.94
CA ALA A 304 -0.79 8.78 4.57
C ALA A 304 -2.14 9.49 4.40
N GLY A 305 -2.90 9.62 5.50
CA GLY A 305 -4.15 10.38 5.59
C GLY A 305 -4.05 11.87 5.25
N SER A 306 -2.85 12.46 5.23
CA SER A 306 -2.63 13.91 5.06
C SER A 306 -2.71 14.38 3.62
N TRP A 307 -2.53 13.50 2.64
CA TRP A 307 -2.78 13.87 1.25
C TRP A 307 -4.28 14.01 0.98
N SER A 308 -4.64 14.96 0.13
CA SER A 308 -6.01 15.19 -0.35
C SER A 308 -6.49 14.10 -1.32
N ALA A 309 -6.40 12.84 -0.89
CA ALA A 309 -6.74 11.62 -1.62
C ALA A 309 -7.92 10.86 -0.97
N HIS A 310 -8.49 11.39 0.11
CA HIS A 310 -9.53 10.72 0.89
C HIS A 310 -10.89 11.28 0.50
N TYR A 311 -11.67 10.46 -0.21
CA TYR A 311 -13.01 10.79 -0.67
C TYR A 311 -13.97 9.75 -0.10
N ARG A 312 -14.77 10.15 0.89
CA ARG A 312 -15.70 9.27 1.59
C ARG A 312 -17.13 9.54 1.14
N ASP A 313 -17.87 8.47 0.84
CA ASP A 313 -19.31 8.56 0.60
C ASP A 313 -20.05 8.68 1.94
N LYS A 314 -20.79 9.78 2.12
CA LYS A 314 -21.58 10.05 3.33
C LYS A 314 -22.70 9.03 3.54
N ARG A 315 -23.23 8.43 2.46
CA ARG A 315 -24.32 7.44 2.50
C ARG A 315 -23.87 6.10 3.06
N THR A 316 -22.70 5.63 2.63
CA THR A 316 -22.17 4.31 3.04
C THR A 316 -21.23 4.43 4.23
N GLY A 317 -20.66 5.62 4.44
CA GLY A 317 -19.61 5.83 5.42
C GLY A 317 -18.28 5.20 5.03
N LEU A 318 -18.10 4.74 3.79
CA LEU A 318 -16.91 4.05 3.27
C LEU A 318 -16.15 4.92 2.24
N PRO A 319 -14.89 4.58 1.89
CA PRO A 319 -14.24 5.14 0.71
C PRO A 319 -15.17 5.05 -0.51
N ILE A 320 -15.23 6.13 -1.28
CA ILE A 320 -16.12 6.22 -2.45
C ILE A 320 -15.75 5.16 -3.50
N SER A 321 -16.75 4.56 -4.15
CA SER A 321 -16.56 3.50 -5.13
C SER A 321 -16.99 3.90 -6.53
N LEU A 322 -16.20 3.49 -7.54
CA LEU A 322 -16.56 3.61 -8.96
C LEU A 322 -17.84 2.84 -9.31
N VAL A 323 -18.22 1.85 -8.51
CA VAL A 323 -19.47 1.09 -8.71
C VAL A 323 -20.68 1.97 -8.44
N ASP A 324 -20.61 2.83 -7.42
CA ASP A 324 -21.67 3.78 -7.07
C ASP A 324 -21.67 5.01 -7.99
N TYR A 325 -20.48 5.54 -8.32
CA TYR A 325 -20.33 6.75 -9.16
C TYR A 325 -19.33 6.52 -10.30
N PRO A 326 -19.75 5.84 -11.40
CA PRO A 326 -18.84 5.44 -12.47
C PRO A 326 -18.20 6.60 -13.24
N TYR A 327 -18.76 7.81 -13.18
CA TYR A 327 -18.31 9.03 -13.86
C TYR A 327 -17.69 10.07 -12.91
N MET A 328 -17.45 9.75 -11.62
CA MET A 328 -16.69 10.60 -10.70
C MET A 328 -15.26 10.84 -11.22
N THR A 329 -14.62 11.98 -10.97
CA THR A 329 -13.23 12.18 -11.42
C THR A 329 -12.59 13.41 -10.80
N LEU A 330 -11.25 13.40 -10.72
CA LEU A 330 -10.42 14.57 -10.42
C LEU A 330 -9.91 15.29 -11.67
N LEU A 331 -10.09 14.68 -12.85
CA LEU A 331 -9.62 15.18 -14.15
C LEU A 331 -10.75 15.16 -15.20
N GLY A 332 -10.70 16.07 -16.16
CA GLY A 332 -11.67 16.15 -17.25
C GLY A 332 -12.51 17.42 -17.19
N SER A 333 -13.57 17.45 -17.99
CA SER A 333 -14.56 18.52 -18.09
C SER A 333 -15.86 18.14 -17.38
N PRO A 334 -16.72 19.09 -17.00
CA PRO A 334 -18.02 18.79 -16.40
C PRO A 334 -18.88 17.83 -17.25
N GLY A 335 -18.78 17.91 -18.58
CA GLY A 335 -19.50 17.02 -19.49
C GLY A 335 -19.12 15.53 -19.34
N ASP A 336 -17.87 15.25 -18.99
CA ASP A 336 -17.36 13.88 -18.79
C ASP A 336 -17.97 13.21 -17.55
N THR A 337 -18.55 13.99 -16.64
CA THR A 337 -19.08 13.52 -15.36
C THR A 337 -20.58 13.21 -15.40
N ARG A 338 -21.23 13.43 -16.54
CA ARG A 338 -22.67 13.16 -16.69
C ARG A 338 -22.90 11.67 -16.83
N ASN A 339 -23.56 11.07 -15.85
CA ASN A 339 -24.00 9.70 -15.93
C ASN A 339 -25.19 9.60 -16.90
N PRO A 340 -25.06 8.92 -18.05
CA PRO A 340 -26.12 8.85 -19.05
C PRO A 340 -27.31 8.01 -18.59
N LYS A 341 -27.12 7.10 -17.62
CA LYS A 341 -28.21 6.26 -17.07
C LYS A 341 -29.09 7.04 -16.10
N THR A 342 -28.51 7.91 -15.28
CA THR A 342 -29.24 8.66 -14.24
C THR A 342 -29.50 10.11 -14.61
N GLY A 343 -28.82 10.64 -15.63
CA GLY A 343 -28.85 12.05 -16.01
C GLY A 343 -28.12 13.00 -15.05
N LYS A 344 -27.56 12.49 -13.95
CA LYS A 344 -26.90 13.29 -12.89
C LYS A 344 -25.43 13.56 -13.22
N GLN A 345 -24.92 14.68 -12.70
CA GLN A 345 -23.50 14.99 -12.71
C GLN A 345 -22.82 14.34 -11.50
N GLU A 346 -21.72 13.64 -11.71
CA GLU A 346 -20.93 12.99 -10.66
C GLU A 346 -19.61 13.72 -10.36
N ALA A 347 -19.46 14.96 -10.87
CA ALA A 347 -18.35 15.83 -10.55
C ALA A 347 -18.26 16.11 -9.05
N PHE A 348 -17.06 15.98 -8.49
CA PHE A 348 -16.82 16.45 -7.13
C PHE A 348 -16.94 17.99 -7.05
N PRO A 349 -17.43 18.54 -5.92
CA PRO A 349 -17.41 19.96 -5.68
C PRO A 349 -16.00 20.53 -5.87
N ARG A 350 -15.87 21.59 -6.67
CA ARG A 350 -14.58 22.24 -6.90
C ARG A 350 -14.09 22.86 -5.61
N CYS A 351 -12.85 22.58 -5.24
CA CYS A 351 -12.17 23.39 -4.23
C CYS A 351 -11.29 24.48 -4.85
N PRO A 352 -11.52 25.77 -4.54
CA PRO A 352 -10.62 26.86 -4.93
C PRO A 352 -9.21 26.71 -4.32
N ARG A 353 -8.17 27.06 -5.08
CA ARG A 353 -6.76 26.85 -4.68
C ARG A 353 -6.35 27.66 -3.45
N ASP A 354 -6.95 28.82 -3.25
CA ASP A 354 -6.72 29.75 -2.15
C ASP A 354 -7.25 29.20 -0.82
N VAL A 355 -8.38 28.48 -0.83
CA VAL A 355 -8.98 27.91 0.39
C VAL A 355 -8.63 26.44 0.64
N CYS A 356 -8.08 25.75 -0.38
CA CYS A 356 -7.57 24.37 -0.31
C CYS A 356 -6.07 24.29 -0.56
N LYS A 357 -5.30 25.27 -0.08
CA LYS A 357 -3.85 25.23 -0.20
C LYS A 357 -3.31 23.99 0.51
N THR A 358 -2.56 23.16 -0.20
CA THR A 358 -1.90 21.99 0.37
C THR A 358 -0.40 22.03 0.07
N PRO A 359 0.47 21.68 1.05
CA PRO A 359 1.90 21.50 0.82
C PRO A 359 2.20 20.16 0.10
N TYR A 360 1.19 19.31 -0.08
CA TYR A 360 1.34 17.95 -0.54
C TYR A 360 0.76 17.75 -1.93
N LYS A 361 1.39 16.86 -2.71
CA LYS A 361 0.91 16.50 -4.04
C LYS A 361 0.89 14.99 -4.17
N ALA A 362 -0.31 14.43 -4.21
CA ALA A 362 -0.54 13.02 -4.47
C ALA A 362 -0.27 12.70 -5.96
N ASP A 363 0.23 11.50 -6.23
CA ASP A 363 0.52 11.03 -7.58
C ASP A 363 0.58 9.50 -7.61
N SER A 364 -0.14 8.86 -8.53
CA SER A 364 -0.13 7.39 -8.66
C SER A 364 1.21 6.87 -9.19
N ALA A 365 1.93 7.65 -10.00
CA ALA A 365 3.18 7.25 -10.62
C ALA A 365 4.37 7.18 -9.64
N HIS A 366 4.22 7.69 -8.42
CA HIS A 366 5.22 7.56 -7.36
C HIS A 366 4.58 7.33 -5.97
N GLN A 367 3.40 6.70 -5.94
CA GLN A 367 2.68 6.45 -4.70
C GLN A 367 3.39 5.37 -3.85
N PRO A 368 3.80 5.70 -2.61
CA PRO A 368 4.33 4.70 -1.69
C PRO A 368 3.31 3.62 -1.33
N GLY A 369 3.81 2.43 -1.00
CA GLY A 369 3.01 1.37 -0.38
C GLY A 369 2.85 1.66 1.12
N PHE A 370 1.86 2.47 1.49
CA PHE A 370 1.70 2.93 2.87
C PHE A 370 1.14 1.87 3.81
N ALA A 371 -0.01 1.29 3.46
CA ALA A 371 -0.91 0.74 4.47
C ALA A 371 -1.08 -0.80 4.43
N TYR A 372 -0.68 -1.47 3.34
CA TYR A 372 -0.81 -2.92 3.22
C TYR A 372 -0.03 -3.70 4.29
N LEU A 373 1.30 -3.50 4.39
CA LEU A 373 2.10 -4.14 5.44
C LEU A 373 1.64 -3.76 6.86
N PRO A 374 1.40 -2.47 7.19
CA PRO A 374 0.80 -2.07 8.46
C PRO A 374 -0.48 -2.82 8.81
N TYR A 375 -1.43 -2.93 7.87
CA TYR A 375 -2.67 -3.68 8.10
C TYR A 375 -2.41 -5.17 8.30
N LEU A 376 -1.55 -5.76 7.45
CA LEU A 376 -1.22 -7.18 7.48
C LEU A 376 -0.74 -7.62 8.86
N VAL A 377 0.17 -6.85 9.47
CA VAL A 377 0.83 -7.20 10.75
C VAL A 377 0.10 -6.71 12.00
N THR A 378 -0.82 -5.75 11.89
CA THR A 378 -1.54 -5.18 13.05
C THR A 378 -3.01 -5.58 13.13
N GLY A 379 -3.65 -5.86 11.98
CA GLY A 379 -5.09 -6.05 11.88
C GLY A 379 -5.91 -4.79 12.15
N ASP A 380 -5.27 -3.61 12.16
CA ASP A 380 -5.91 -2.33 12.49
C ASP A 380 -6.76 -1.81 11.32
N TYR A 381 -8.04 -1.55 11.58
CA TYR A 381 -8.99 -1.12 10.56
C TYR A 381 -8.59 0.19 9.88
N TYR A 382 -7.93 1.12 10.60
CA TYR A 382 -7.47 2.36 9.99
C TYR A 382 -6.56 2.11 8.78
N TYR A 383 -5.61 1.17 8.88
CA TYR A 383 -4.70 0.85 7.79
C TYR A 383 -5.40 0.11 6.64
N LEU A 384 -6.38 -0.74 6.94
CA LEU A 384 -7.23 -1.32 5.89
C LEU A 384 -7.93 -0.20 5.12
N GLU A 385 -8.57 0.73 5.82
CA GLU A 385 -9.34 1.78 5.19
C GLU A 385 -8.44 2.77 4.43
N GLU A 386 -7.25 3.07 4.96
CA GLU A 386 -6.23 3.87 4.28
C GLU A 386 -5.81 3.21 2.94
N LEU A 387 -5.56 1.89 2.94
CA LEU A 387 -5.29 1.13 1.71
C LEU A 387 -6.46 1.24 0.72
N GLN A 388 -7.70 1.16 1.21
CA GLN A 388 -8.90 1.27 0.38
C GLN A 388 -9.07 2.66 -0.22
N PHE A 389 -8.78 3.73 0.52
CA PHE A 389 -8.78 5.10 0.00
C PHE A 389 -7.78 5.27 -1.14
N TRP A 390 -6.52 4.86 -0.95
CA TRP A 390 -5.50 4.95 -2.00
C TRP A 390 -5.84 4.08 -3.21
N ALA A 391 -6.38 2.88 -3.00
CA ALA A 391 -6.82 2.01 -4.10
C ALA A 391 -7.95 2.66 -4.92
N MET A 392 -8.97 3.22 -4.27
CA MET A 392 -10.06 3.92 -4.96
C MET A 392 -9.56 5.19 -5.67
N TRP A 393 -8.75 6.00 -5.00
CA TRP A 393 -8.16 7.20 -5.59
C TRP A 393 -7.36 6.90 -6.85
N ASN A 394 -6.57 5.83 -6.85
CA ASN A 394 -5.82 5.40 -8.02
C ASN A 394 -6.70 5.08 -9.23
N VAL A 395 -7.89 4.53 -9.02
CA VAL A 395 -8.78 4.13 -10.13
C VAL A 395 -9.71 5.25 -10.57
N PHE A 396 -10.09 6.20 -9.70
CA PHE A 396 -10.97 7.32 -10.09
C PHE A 396 -10.25 8.63 -10.43
N SER A 397 -8.96 8.78 -10.10
CA SER A 397 -8.21 10.03 -10.33
C SER A 397 -7.98 10.39 -11.80
N THR A 398 -8.45 9.56 -12.75
CA THR A 398 -8.44 9.84 -14.19
C THR A 398 -9.81 10.05 -14.80
N ASN A 399 -9.81 10.70 -15.97
CA ASN A 399 -11.02 10.96 -16.74
C ASN A 399 -11.80 9.65 -16.98
N PRO A 400 -13.14 9.63 -16.76
CA PRO A 400 -13.96 8.43 -16.84
C PRO A 400 -13.80 7.67 -18.17
N GLY A 401 -13.76 8.37 -19.31
CA GLY A 401 -13.65 7.74 -20.63
C GLY A 401 -12.37 6.92 -20.80
N TYR A 402 -11.24 7.43 -20.30
CA TYR A 402 -9.93 6.75 -20.40
C TYR A 402 -9.84 5.49 -19.54
N ARG A 403 -10.52 5.48 -18.39
CA ARG A 403 -10.62 4.32 -17.49
C ARG A 403 -11.81 3.41 -17.79
N LYS A 404 -12.51 3.63 -18.93
CA LYS A 404 -13.76 2.95 -19.30
C LYS A 404 -14.80 2.96 -18.16
N ASN A 405 -14.95 4.11 -17.52
CA ASN A 405 -15.90 4.36 -16.44
C ASN A 405 -15.71 3.33 -15.30
N ILE A 406 -16.74 2.56 -14.98
CA ILE A 406 -16.76 1.57 -13.90
C ILE A 406 -15.67 0.50 -13.99
N GLU A 407 -15.12 0.23 -15.19
CA GLU A 407 -14.04 -0.76 -15.34
C GLU A 407 -12.73 -0.31 -14.65
N GLY A 408 -12.54 0.99 -14.42
CA GLY A 408 -11.40 1.53 -13.68
C GLY A 408 -10.04 1.19 -14.31
N LEU A 409 -9.94 1.19 -15.64
CA LEU A 409 -8.71 0.81 -16.33
C LEU A 409 -7.55 1.77 -16.04
N LEU A 410 -6.40 1.20 -15.72
CA LEU A 410 -5.17 1.92 -15.38
C LEU A 410 -4.29 2.22 -16.61
N ALA A 411 -4.55 1.55 -17.74
CA ALA A 411 -3.70 1.52 -18.92
C ALA A 411 -3.30 2.89 -19.51
N THR A 412 -4.06 3.94 -19.21
CA THR A 412 -3.84 5.30 -19.71
C THR A 412 -2.91 6.14 -18.83
N HIS A 413 -2.32 5.57 -17.78
CA HIS A 413 -1.26 6.20 -16.99
C HIS A 413 0.14 5.95 -17.58
N GLN A 414 1.14 6.71 -17.11
CA GLN A 414 2.56 6.33 -17.24
C GLN A 414 2.75 4.90 -16.73
N VAL A 415 3.68 4.13 -17.30
CA VAL A 415 3.85 2.69 -16.97
C VAL A 415 4.11 2.47 -15.48
N ARG A 416 4.88 3.35 -14.82
CA ARG A 416 5.03 3.27 -13.35
C ARG A 416 3.76 3.59 -12.56
N GLY A 417 2.89 4.47 -13.09
CA GLY A 417 1.57 4.73 -12.51
C GLY A 417 0.63 3.54 -12.66
N GLN A 418 0.68 2.86 -13.81
CA GLN A 418 0.01 1.57 -13.99
C GLN A 418 0.51 0.56 -12.95
N ALA A 419 1.82 0.47 -12.75
CA ALA A 419 2.44 -0.47 -11.81
C ALA A 419 1.98 -0.26 -10.36
N TRP A 420 2.13 0.95 -9.81
CA TRP A 420 1.83 1.20 -8.41
C TRP A 420 0.33 1.25 -8.10
N SER A 421 -0.49 1.70 -9.06
CA SER A 421 -1.93 1.57 -8.95
C SER A 421 -2.36 0.11 -8.96
N LEU A 422 -1.76 -0.72 -9.81
CA LEU A 422 -2.08 -2.15 -9.89
C LEU A 422 -1.62 -2.91 -8.63
N ARG A 423 -0.44 -2.59 -8.07
CA ARG A 423 0.02 -3.08 -6.75
C ARG A 423 -1.02 -2.78 -5.67
N THR A 424 -1.36 -1.51 -5.50
CA THR A 424 -2.25 -1.04 -4.43
C THR A 424 -3.68 -1.62 -4.58
N LEU A 425 -4.18 -1.71 -5.82
CA LEU A 425 -5.47 -2.32 -6.13
C LEU A 425 -5.46 -3.83 -5.82
N GLY A 426 -4.39 -4.54 -6.17
CA GLY A 426 -4.20 -5.96 -5.88
C GLY A 426 -4.15 -6.25 -4.39
N GLU A 427 -3.37 -5.48 -3.64
CA GLU A 427 -3.27 -5.53 -2.19
C GLU A 427 -4.66 -5.33 -1.54
N ALA A 428 -5.41 -4.31 -1.98
CA ALA A 428 -6.77 -4.04 -1.48
C ALA A 428 -7.74 -5.19 -1.81
N ALA A 429 -7.71 -5.71 -3.03
CA ALA A 429 -8.51 -6.84 -3.46
C ALA A 429 -8.17 -8.13 -2.69
N TYR A 430 -6.90 -8.34 -2.34
CA TYR A 430 -6.42 -9.49 -1.58
C TYR A 430 -6.87 -9.44 -0.11
N ILE A 431 -6.64 -8.32 0.58
CA ILE A 431 -6.73 -8.26 2.04
C ILE A 431 -8.03 -7.69 2.59
N THR A 432 -8.82 -6.98 1.78
CA THR A 432 -10.14 -6.51 2.22
C THR A 432 -10.97 -7.71 2.69
N PRO A 433 -11.63 -7.64 3.88
CA PRO A 433 -12.35 -8.78 4.42
C PRO A 433 -13.40 -9.33 3.46
N ASP A 434 -13.64 -10.63 3.46
CA ASP A 434 -14.47 -11.29 2.44
C ASP A 434 -15.92 -10.80 2.43
N LYS A 435 -16.44 -10.39 3.59
CA LYS A 435 -17.80 -9.83 3.76
C LYS A 435 -17.86 -8.30 3.65
N HIS A 436 -16.73 -7.62 3.48
CA HIS A 436 -16.69 -6.17 3.41
C HIS A 436 -17.34 -5.68 2.11
N PRO A 437 -18.17 -4.61 2.11
CA PRO A 437 -18.87 -4.15 0.91
C PRO A 437 -17.95 -3.87 -0.29
N LEU A 438 -16.80 -3.24 -0.07
CA LEU A 438 -15.83 -2.93 -1.13
C LEU A 438 -15.05 -4.14 -1.68
N LYS A 439 -15.18 -5.34 -1.09
CA LYS A 439 -14.43 -6.52 -1.54
C LYS A 439 -14.74 -6.87 -3.00
N GLN A 440 -16.01 -6.81 -3.36
CA GLN A 440 -16.45 -7.14 -4.72
C GLN A 440 -15.99 -6.09 -5.72
N ASP A 441 -16.04 -4.81 -5.33
CA ASP A 441 -15.61 -3.68 -6.17
C ASP A 441 -14.14 -3.78 -6.55
N PHE A 442 -13.25 -3.97 -5.57
CA PHE A 442 -11.81 -4.12 -5.85
C PHE A 442 -11.51 -5.32 -6.74
N ASN A 443 -12.16 -6.46 -6.51
CA ASN A 443 -12.00 -7.65 -7.35
C ASN A 443 -12.50 -7.41 -8.78
N ALA A 444 -13.62 -6.72 -8.95
CA ALA A 444 -14.18 -6.42 -10.27
C ALA A 444 -13.27 -5.47 -11.07
N ILE A 445 -12.74 -4.42 -10.45
CA ILE A 445 -11.84 -3.46 -11.09
C ILE A 445 -10.50 -4.12 -11.43
N LEU A 446 -9.94 -4.93 -10.52
CA LEU A 446 -8.72 -5.69 -10.77
C LEU A 446 -8.90 -6.67 -11.93
N LYS A 447 -10.01 -7.41 -11.94
CA LYS A 447 -10.34 -8.34 -13.03
C LYS A 447 -10.46 -7.63 -14.37
N SER A 448 -11.12 -6.48 -14.43
CA SER A 448 -11.22 -5.66 -15.66
C SER A 448 -9.84 -5.24 -16.17
N ASN A 449 -8.95 -4.81 -15.27
CA ASN A 449 -7.57 -4.45 -15.62
C ASN A 449 -6.77 -5.65 -16.15
N LEU A 450 -6.78 -6.79 -15.45
CA LEU A 450 -6.05 -7.99 -15.89
C LEU A 450 -6.61 -8.54 -17.21
N ALA A 451 -7.93 -8.52 -17.39
CA ALA A 451 -8.57 -8.88 -18.65
C ALA A 451 -8.11 -7.97 -19.79
N TRP A 452 -8.05 -6.65 -19.56
CA TRP A 452 -7.57 -5.69 -20.56
C TRP A 452 -6.10 -5.92 -20.92
N TYR A 453 -5.21 -6.09 -19.94
CA TYR A 453 -3.79 -6.34 -20.20
C TYR A 453 -3.57 -7.66 -20.94
N ASN A 454 -4.26 -8.73 -20.54
CA ASN A 454 -4.16 -10.01 -21.24
C ASN A 454 -4.70 -9.92 -22.67
N ALA A 455 -5.86 -9.29 -22.88
CA ALA A 455 -6.42 -9.11 -24.22
C ALA A 455 -5.57 -8.22 -25.12
N THR A 456 -4.87 -7.23 -24.55
CA THR A 456 -4.00 -6.32 -25.29
C THR A 456 -2.65 -6.94 -25.60
N TYR A 457 -2.12 -7.75 -24.67
CA TYR A 457 -0.75 -8.25 -24.70
C TYR A 457 -0.66 -9.78 -24.69
N SER A 458 -0.90 -10.42 -23.56
CA SER A 458 -0.48 -11.82 -23.34
C SER A 458 -1.25 -12.85 -24.16
N ASN A 459 -2.51 -12.56 -24.47
CA ASN A 459 -3.39 -13.39 -25.30
C ASN A 459 -3.52 -12.82 -26.73
N ASN A 460 -2.80 -11.74 -27.05
CA ASN A 460 -2.83 -11.11 -28.36
C ASN A 460 -1.63 -11.57 -29.21
N PRO A 461 -1.84 -12.38 -30.27
CA PRO A 461 -0.75 -12.84 -31.12
C PRO A 461 -0.06 -11.71 -31.89
N SER A 462 -0.71 -10.55 -32.02
CA SER A 462 -0.14 -9.34 -32.66
C SER A 462 0.55 -8.40 -31.69
N ALA A 463 0.58 -8.71 -30.39
CA ALA A 463 1.35 -7.92 -29.43
C ALA A 463 2.86 -8.06 -29.67
N ASN A 464 3.64 -7.04 -29.29
CA ASN A 464 5.08 -7.04 -29.51
C ASN A 464 5.76 -8.26 -28.84
N GLY A 465 6.75 -8.82 -29.54
CA GLY A 465 7.50 -10.00 -29.09
C GLY A 465 8.43 -9.72 -27.91
N LEU A 466 8.84 -8.47 -27.70
CA LEU A 466 9.76 -8.06 -26.62
C LEU A 466 9.16 -8.19 -25.23
N GLY A 467 7.84 -8.17 -25.09
CA GLY A 467 7.19 -8.17 -23.78
C GLY A 467 7.21 -6.82 -23.08
N VAL A 468 7.27 -5.71 -23.84
CA VAL A 468 7.33 -4.35 -23.29
C VAL A 468 5.96 -3.67 -23.43
N ILE A 469 5.52 -2.92 -22.41
CA ILE A 469 4.33 -2.08 -22.58
C ILE A 469 4.66 -0.99 -23.59
N ASP A 470 3.89 -0.92 -24.68
CA ASP A 470 4.18 -0.07 -25.86
C ASP A 470 3.03 0.89 -26.21
N ASN A 471 2.05 1.02 -25.31
CA ASN A 471 0.94 1.94 -25.48
C ASN A 471 1.43 3.40 -25.51
N ARG A 472 0.52 4.34 -25.86
CA ARG A 472 0.84 5.77 -26.02
C ARG A 472 1.55 6.41 -24.82
N GLN A 473 1.31 5.90 -23.61
CA GLN A 473 1.89 6.44 -22.37
C GLN A 473 3.22 5.78 -21.98
N ALA A 474 3.59 4.69 -22.67
CA ALA A 474 4.83 3.99 -22.45
C ALA A 474 5.96 4.47 -23.37
N VAL A 475 5.66 4.67 -24.65
CA VAL A 475 6.68 5.09 -25.64
C VAL A 475 6.64 6.60 -25.85
N ILE A 476 7.09 7.32 -24.82
CA ILE A 476 7.06 8.79 -24.77
C ILE A 476 8.45 9.42 -24.93
N TYR A 477 9.52 8.62 -24.90
CA TYR A 477 10.90 9.11 -24.97
C TYR A 477 11.41 9.12 -26.40
N LYS A 478 12.48 9.90 -26.64
CA LYS A 478 13.18 10.00 -27.94
C LYS A 478 12.21 10.22 -29.11
N SER A 479 11.38 11.26 -29.02
CA SER A 479 10.36 11.55 -30.04
C SER A 479 9.39 10.38 -30.28
N LYS A 480 8.92 9.73 -29.20
CA LYS A 480 7.98 8.58 -29.21
C LYS A 480 8.52 7.31 -29.86
N THR A 481 9.82 7.05 -29.72
CA THR A 481 10.47 5.83 -30.21
C THR A 481 11.03 4.95 -29.09
N ALA A 482 11.17 5.50 -27.88
CA ALA A 482 11.79 4.82 -26.76
C ALA A 482 10.89 4.70 -25.53
N VAL A 483 11.11 3.62 -24.77
CA VAL A 483 10.54 3.37 -23.43
C VAL A 483 11.56 3.68 -22.35
N ALA A 484 11.09 3.85 -21.12
CA ALA A 484 11.91 3.81 -19.92
C ALA A 484 11.85 2.39 -19.31
N PRO A 485 12.88 1.55 -19.46
CA PRO A 485 12.82 0.16 -18.99
C PRO A 485 12.61 0.05 -17.49
N TRP A 486 13.13 0.97 -16.67
CA TRP A 486 12.92 0.98 -15.23
C TRP A 486 11.44 1.15 -14.83
N GLN A 487 10.60 1.82 -15.64
CA GLN A 487 9.16 1.88 -15.38
C GLN A 487 8.48 0.56 -15.71
N ASP A 488 8.91 -0.07 -16.80
CA ASP A 488 8.40 -1.37 -17.25
C ASP A 488 8.84 -2.51 -16.31
N ASP A 489 10.00 -2.35 -15.65
CA ASP A 489 10.46 -3.20 -14.55
C ASP A 489 9.55 -3.07 -13.31
N PHE A 490 9.17 -1.84 -12.92
CA PHE A 490 8.16 -1.63 -11.89
C PHE A 490 6.82 -2.29 -12.22
N PHE A 491 6.40 -2.24 -13.48
CA PHE A 491 5.17 -2.93 -13.90
C PHE A 491 5.32 -4.44 -13.79
N THR A 492 6.46 -4.99 -14.24
CA THR A 492 6.75 -6.43 -14.18
C THR A 492 6.72 -6.93 -12.73
N GLN A 493 7.34 -6.24 -11.79
CA GLN A 493 7.32 -6.63 -10.37
C GLN A 493 5.94 -6.46 -9.73
N ALA A 494 5.12 -5.48 -10.13
CA ALA A 494 3.76 -5.33 -9.63
C ALA A 494 2.86 -6.49 -10.08
N VAL A 495 2.97 -6.90 -11.34
CA VAL A 495 2.28 -8.10 -11.86
C VAL A 495 2.82 -9.37 -11.18
N GLY A 496 4.13 -9.45 -10.95
CA GLY A 496 4.76 -10.51 -10.16
C GLY A 496 4.13 -10.65 -8.77
N HIS A 497 3.99 -9.53 -8.07
CA HIS A 497 3.35 -9.51 -6.76
C HIS A 497 1.89 -9.96 -6.82
N LEU A 498 1.12 -9.60 -7.85
CA LEU A 498 -0.24 -10.14 -8.02
C LEU A 498 -0.28 -11.67 -8.17
N VAL A 499 0.72 -12.25 -8.83
CA VAL A 499 0.85 -13.71 -8.93
C VAL A 499 1.12 -14.33 -7.56
N ASP A 500 2.00 -13.73 -6.76
CA ASP A 500 2.26 -14.15 -5.37
C ASP A 500 0.98 -14.06 -4.51
N LEU A 501 0.18 -13.01 -4.68
CA LEU A 501 -1.11 -12.83 -4.01
C LEU A 501 -2.20 -13.83 -4.52
N GLY A 502 -1.89 -14.66 -5.51
CA GLY A 502 -2.77 -15.73 -5.99
C GLY A 502 -3.74 -15.33 -7.10
N PHE A 503 -3.60 -14.15 -7.71
CA PHE A 503 -4.43 -13.74 -8.85
C PHE A 503 -4.00 -14.45 -10.13
N LYS A 504 -4.65 -15.57 -10.44
CA LYS A 504 -4.30 -16.46 -11.57
C LYS A 504 -4.24 -15.74 -12.92
N ASP A 505 -5.14 -14.77 -13.15
CA ASP A 505 -5.17 -13.99 -14.41
C ASP A 505 -3.93 -13.11 -14.60
N ALA A 506 -3.11 -12.88 -13.57
CA ALA A 506 -1.83 -12.18 -13.70
C ALA A 506 -0.70 -13.06 -14.24
N GLN A 507 -0.84 -14.39 -14.23
CA GLN A 507 0.25 -15.31 -14.63
C GLN A 507 0.62 -15.22 -16.12
N PRO A 508 -0.33 -15.22 -17.08
CA PRO A 508 0.00 -15.03 -18.50
C PRO A 508 0.67 -13.67 -18.74
N LEU A 509 0.21 -12.63 -18.03
CA LEU A 509 0.80 -11.30 -18.08
C LEU A 509 2.23 -11.27 -17.58
N LEU A 510 2.51 -11.90 -16.44
CA LEU A 510 3.86 -12.00 -15.91
C LEU A 510 4.79 -12.73 -16.87
N LYS A 511 4.34 -13.86 -17.44
CA LYS A 511 5.12 -14.64 -18.41
C LYS A 511 5.45 -13.82 -19.66
N TRP A 512 4.50 -13.01 -20.14
CA TRP A 512 4.74 -12.10 -21.26
C TRP A 512 5.70 -10.97 -20.88
N LYS A 513 5.50 -10.31 -19.72
CA LYS A 513 6.35 -9.22 -19.24
C LYS A 513 7.78 -9.65 -18.94
N ALA A 514 7.98 -10.89 -18.47
CA ALA A 514 9.30 -11.44 -18.14
C ALA A 514 10.24 -11.51 -19.36
N LYS A 515 9.70 -11.55 -20.59
CA LYS A 515 10.50 -11.57 -21.82
C LYS A 515 11.45 -10.37 -21.90
N PHE A 516 11.00 -9.17 -21.52
CA PHE A 516 11.78 -7.94 -21.67
C PHE A 516 13.01 -7.86 -20.73
N PRO A 517 12.90 -8.04 -19.40
CA PRO A 517 14.07 -8.09 -18.54
C PRO A 517 15.00 -9.27 -18.86
N ILE A 518 14.47 -10.44 -19.24
CA ILE A 518 15.28 -11.58 -19.68
C ILE A 518 16.08 -11.23 -20.94
N ALA A 519 15.43 -10.73 -21.97
CA ALA A 519 16.07 -10.41 -23.25
C ALA A 519 17.14 -9.32 -23.10
N ARG A 520 16.95 -8.35 -22.19
CA ARG A 520 17.98 -7.34 -21.88
C ARG A 520 19.23 -7.95 -21.23
N MET A 521 19.07 -9.01 -20.43
CA MET A 521 20.18 -9.66 -19.74
C MET A 521 20.87 -10.74 -20.59
N VAL A 522 20.12 -11.58 -21.30
CA VAL A 522 20.63 -12.79 -21.97
C VAL A 522 20.23 -12.94 -23.43
N GLY A 523 19.54 -11.96 -24.01
CA GLY A 523 19.20 -11.96 -25.43
C GLY A 523 20.45 -11.93 -26.30
N GLU A 524 20.47 -12.77 -27.34
CA GLU A 524 21.54 -12.78 -28.33
C GLU A 524 21.66 -11.41 -28.99
N GLY A 525 22.89 -10.92 -29.17
CA GLY A 525 23.18 -9.63 -29.79
C GLY A 525 22.79 -8.40 -28.97
N ALA A 526 22.34 -8.55 -27.72
CA ALA A 526 22.16 -7.47 -26.75
C ALA A 526 23.32 -7.44 -25.74
N CYS A 527 23.54 -6.29 -25.09
CA CYS A 527 24.58 -6.16 -24.08
C CYS A 527 24.01 -5.96 -22.66
N TRP A 528 24.32 -6.90 -21.77
CA TRP A 528 23.76 -6.95 -20.41
C TRP A 528 24.22 -5.79 -19.52
N VAL A 529 25.43 -5.23 -19.73
CA VAL A 529 25.89 -4.03 -19.00
C VAL A 529 25.16 -2.75 -19.42
N ASP A 530 24.33 -2.80 -20.46
CA ASP A 530 23.45 -1.70 -20.87
C ASP A 530 21.96 -1.99 -20.58
N ALA A 531 21.65 -3.13 -19.95
CA ALA A 531 20.28 -3.59 -19.69
C ALA A 531 19.46 -2.61 -18.82
N ALA A 532 20.13 -1.78 -18.03
CA ALA A 532 19.53 -0.79 -17.14
C ALA A 532 19.65 0.66 -17.68
N SER A 533 19.78 0.83 -19.00
CA SER A 533 19.78 2.14 -19.65
C SER A 533 18.53 2.96 -19.28
N TYR A 534 18.67 4.30 -19.16
CA TYR A 534 17.52 5.16 -18.81
C TYR A 534 16.36 5.08 -19.80
N THR A 535 16.69 4.93 -21.10
CA THR A 535 15.73 4.70 -22.18
C THR A 535 16.24 3.64 -23.13
N ILE A 536 15.32 2.86 -23.71
CA ILE A 536 15.60 1.89 -24.78
C ILE A 536 14.72 2.24 -25.98
N THR A 537 15.34 2.44 -27.14
CA THR A 537 14.64 2.65 -28.42
C THR A 537 14.03 1.32 -28.86
N VAL A 538 12.71 1.30 -29.05
CA VAL A 538 11.95 0.08 -29.37
C VAL A 538 11.32 0.12 -30.76
N ARG A 539 11.38 1.24 -31.48
CA ARG A 539 10.87 1.40 -32.85
C ARG A 539 11.63 2.50 -33.60
N ASP A 540 11.60 2.50 -34.93
CA ASP A 540 12.33 3.49 -35.75
C ASP A 540 11.63 4.86 -35.80
N SER A 541 10.30 4.88 -35.68
CA SER A 541 9.47 6.09 -35.73
C SER A 541 8.21 5.92 -34.88
N PRO A 542 7.45 6.99 -34.57
CA PRO A 542 6.24 6.90 -33.75
C PRO A 542 5.16 5.93 -34.28
N VAL A 543 5.17 5.64 -35.57
CA VAL A 543 4.20 4.78 -36.27
C VAL A 543 4.78 3.43 -36.69
N ALA A 544 6.09 3.24 -36.54
CA ALA A 544 6.73 1.95 -36.81
C ALA A 544 6.32 0.91 -35.75
N PRO A 545 6.27 -0.38 -36.12
CA PRO A 545 6.08 -1.45 -35.14
C PRO A 545 7.24 -1.48 -34.14
N THR A 546 6.98 -2.05 -32.97
CA THR A 546 8.05 -2.37 -32.01
C THR A 546 8.96 -3.45 -32.62
N TYR A 547 10.27 -3.33 -32.42
CA TYR A 547 11.28 -4.29 -32.90
C TYR A 547 11.01 -5.72 -32.41
N ASP A 548 11.39 -6.71 -33.22
CA ASP A 548 11.19 -8.13 -32.89
C ASP A 548 12.24 -8.70 -31.92
N SER A 549 13.40 -8.03 -31.79
CA SER A 549 14.52 -8.52 -30.99
C SER A 549 15.19 -7.44 -30.15
N MET A 550 15.71 -7.88 -29.00
CA MET A 550 16.48 -6.98 -28.13
C MET A 550 17.81 -6.57 -28.77
N ALA A 551 18.38 -7.38 -29.67
CA ALA A 551 19.55 -6.99 -30.44
C ALA A 551 19.30 -5.71 -31.25
N GLN A 552 18.19 -5.65 -31.99
CA GLN A 552 17.82 -4.48 -32.78
C GLN A 552 17.57 -3.27 -31.89
N ALA A 553 16.80 -3.44 -30.81
CA ALA A 553 16.51 -2.39 -29.86
C ALA A 553 17.78 -1.84 -29.18
N TRP A 554 18.70 -2.71 -28.76
CA TRP A 554 19.97 -2.30 -28.14
C TRP A 554 20.85 -1.56 -29.14
N LYS A 555 21.09 -2.11 -30.34
CA LYS A 555 21.89 -1.45 -31.39
C LYS A 555 21.36 -0.06 -31.73
N ARG A 556 20.04 0.10 -31.82
CA ARG A 556 19.39 1.41 -32.04
C ARG A 556 19.47 2.34 -30.84
N THR A 557 19.59 1.80 -29.63
CA THR A 557 19.73 2.60 -28.41
C THR A 557 21.14 3.15 -28.26
N VAL A 558 22.16 2.34 -28.51
CA VAL A 558 23.56 2.69 -28.24
C VAL A 558 24.31 3.26 -29.46
N GLY A 559 23.81 3.02 -30.67
CA GLY A 559 24.48 3.42 -31.91
C GLY A 559 25.53 2.41 -32.40
N PRO A 560 25.97 2.54 -33.66
CA PRO A 560 26.82 1.54 -34.32
C PRO A 560 28.20 1.38 -33.68
N GLU A 561 28.79 2.45 -33.16
CA GLU A 561 30.11 2.44 -32.54
C GLU A 561 30.15 1.54 -31.30
N LEU A 562 29.25 1.78 -30.34
CA LEU A 562 29.19 0.96 -29.13
C LEU A 562 28.68 -0.46 -29.43
N ALA A 563 27.82 -0.59 -30.44
CA ALA A 563 27.29 -1.89 -30.87
C ALA A 563 28.34 -2.82 -31.50
N ALA A 564 29.45 -2.29 -32.01
CA ALA A 564 30.54 -3.07 -32.59
C ALA A 564 31.50 -3.64 -31.54
N LEU A 565 31.48 -3.14 -30.30
CA LEU A 565 32.38 -3.56 -29.23
C LEU A 565 31.87 -4.83 -28.52
N SER A 566 32.80 -5.63 -28.01
CA SER A 566 32.47 -6.80 -27.19
C SER A 566 31.76 -6.38 -25.90
N CYS A 567 30.58 -6.96 -25.64
CA CYS A 567 29.75 -6.57 -24.51
C CYS A 567 30.46 -6.75 -23.15
N GLY A 568 30.57 -5.67 -22.38
CA GLY A 568 31.21 -5.69 -21.06
C GLY A 568 32.73 -5.91 -21.09
N GLY A 569 33.35 -5.94 -22.28
CA GLY A 569 34.80 -6.00 -22.45
C GLY A 569 35.49 -4.68 -22.10
N ALA A 570 36.83 -4.70 -22.07
CA ALA A 570 37.64 -3.53 -21.70
C ALA A 570 37.37 -2.31 -22.60
N GLU A 571 37.21 -2.51 -23.90
CA GLU A 571 36.91 -1.44 -24.86
C GLU A 571 35.51 -0.84 -24.65
N HIS A 572 34.49 -1.68 -24.40
CA HIS A 572 33.13 -1.21 -24.09
C HIS A 572 33.10 -0.43 -22.77
N ALA A 573 33.80 -0.92 -21.74
CA ALA A 573 33.95 -0.24 -20.46
C ALA A 573 34.65 1.12 -20.63
N ALA A 574 35.72 1.20 -21.43
CA ALA A 574 36.41 2.45 -21.74
C ALA A 574 35.50 3.42 -22.50
N ALA A 575 34.79 2.96 -23.53
CA ALA A 575 33.88 3.77 -24.34
C ALA A 575 32.71 4.34 -23.52
N THR A 576 32.21 3.58 -22.56
CA THR A 576 31.11 4.00 -21.66
C THR A 576 31.59 4.73 -20.41
N LYS A 577 32.90 4.84 -20.19
CA LYS A 577 33.53 5.39 -18.97
C LYS A 577 33.06 4.67 -17.70
N ARG A 578 32.92 3.34 -17.78
CA ARG A 578 32.45 2.46 -16.71
C ARG A 578 33.51 1.43 -16.33
N LYS A 579 33.35 0.80 -15.17
CA LYS A 579 34.17 -0.36 -14.78
C LYS A 579 33.65 -1.64 -15.47
N PRO A 580 34.50 -2.66 -15.72
CA PRO A 580 34.01 -3.95 -16.17
C PRO A 580 32.93 -4.51 -15.22
N GLY A 581 31.78 -4.87 -15.80
CA GLY A 581 30.60 -5.37 -15.07
C GLY A 581 29.69 -4.31 -14.44
N ASP A 582 29.97 -3.02 -14.64
CA ASP A 582 29.10 -1.91 -14.24
C ASP A 582 27.97 -1.71 -15.26
N MET A 583 26.74 -1.83 -14.78
CA MET A 583 25.53 -1.70 -15.61
C MET A 583 25.12 -0.24 -15.90
N GLY A 584 25.89 0.75 -15.44
CA GLY A 584 25.53 2.17 -15.49
C GLY A 584 24.29 2.49 -14.64
N GLY A 585 23.70 3.66 -14.87
CA GLY A 585 22.41 4.01 -14.23
C GLY A 585 22.44 4.00 -12.70
N TYR A 586 23.57 4.42 -12.10
CA TYR A 586 23.80 4.39 -10.64
C TYR A 586 23.84 2.97 -10.05
N ALA A 587 24.54 2.04 -10.71
CA ALA A 587 24.60 0.62 -10.36
C ALA A 587 25.01 0.29 -8.91
N SER A 588 25.77 1.17 -8.25
CA SER A 588 26.17 1.02 -6.84
C SER A 588 25.13 1.48 -5.83
N THR A 589 23.96 1.96 -6.26
CA THR A 589 22.96 2.56 -5.38
C THR A 589 21.68 1.72 -5.31
N ALA A 590 21.09 1.61 -4.13
CA ALA A 590 19.81 0.90 -3.92
C ALA A 590 18.60 1.53 -4.67
N MET A 591 18.75 2.75 -5.19
CA MET A 591 17.72 3.46 -5.97
C MET A 591 18.08 3.60 -7.46
N GLY A 592 19.18 2.97 -7.91
CA GLY A 592 19.63 2.99 -9.29
C GLY A 592 18.77 2.14 -10.22
N PHE A 593 18.93 2.32 -11.53
CA PHE A 593 18.17 1.55 -12.52
C PHE A 593 18.43 0.03 -12.46
N PRO A 594 19.66 -0.46 -12.17
CA PRO A 594 19.85 -1.89 -11.91
C PRO A 594 19.05 -2.40 -10.71
N SER A 595 18.95 -1.61 -9.64
CA SER A 595 18.16 -1.98 -8.45
C SER A 595 16.66 -2.03 -8.75
N ASN A 596 16.16 -1.20 -9.67
CA ASN A 596 14.78 -1.30 -10.17
C ASN A 596 14.53 -2.54 -11.05
N LEU A 597 15.55 -3.01 -11.77
CA LEU A 597 15.50 -4.22 -12.58
C LEU A 597 15.52 -5.51 -11.73
N GLN A 598 16.13 -5.47 -10.55
CA GLN A 598 16.30 -6.65 -9.69
C GLN A 598 15.00 -7.38 -9.38
N PRO A 599 13.91 -6.75 -8.89
CA PRO A 599 12.69 -7.48 -8.58
C PRO A 599 12.00 -8.03 -9.84
N ALA A 600 12.08 -7.31 -10.97
CA ALA A 600 11.56 -7.81 -12.25
C ALA A 600 12.31 -9.08 -12.70
N LEU A 601 13.63 -9.14 -12.52
CA LEU A 601 14.42 -10.35 -12.80
C LEU A 601 14.16 -11.49 -11.82
N ALA A 602 13.91 -11.19 -10.54
CA ALA A 602 13.55 -12.21 -9.55
C ALA A 602 12.26 -12.94 -9.98
N TYR A 603 11.19 -12.20 -10.32
CA TYR A 603 9.98 -12.81 -10.86
C TYR A 603 10.19 -13.48 -12.22
N ALA A 604 11.05 -12.91 -13.07
CA ALA A 604 11.38 -13.51 -14.36
C ALA A 604 12.14 -14.84 -14.21
N ALA A 605 12.90 -15.05 -13.13
CA ALA A 605 13.54 -16.32 -12.82
C ALA A 605 12.52 -17.42 -12.52
N ASP A 606 11.40 -17.07 -11.88
CA ASP A 606 10.33 -18.00 -11.53
C ASP A 606 9.54 -18.46 -12.76
N VAL A 607 9.24 -17.55 -13.71
CA VAL A 607 8.37 -17.86 -14.87
C VAL A 607 9.10 -18.03 -16.20
N GLY A 608 10.36 -17.60 -16.28
CA GLY A 608 11.15 -17.53 -17.52
C GLY A 608 11.94 -18.80 -17.86
N GLY A 609 11.80 -19.87 -17.08
CA GLY A 609 12.51 -21.13 -17.28
C GLY A 609 14.04 -20.96 -17.19
N ALA A 610 14.78 -21.70 -18.02
CA ALA A 610 16.24 -21.66 -18.03
C ALA A 610 16.80 -20.27 -18.39
N ALA A 611 16.15 -19.55 -19.31
CA ALA A 611 16.58 -18.20 -19.68
C ALA A 611 16.38 -17.19 -18.54
N GLY A 612 15.27 -17.31 -17.80
CA GLY A 612 15.00 -16.53 -16.58
C GLY A 612 16.06 -16.73 -15.51
N LYS A 613 16.36 -17.99 -15.17
CA LYS A 613 17.40 -18.33 -14.19
C LYS A 613 18.78 -17.80 -14.61
N LYS A 614 19.16 -17.99 -15.89
CA LYS A 614 20.41 -17.46 -16.43
C LYS A 614 20.48 -15.92 -16.39
N ALA A 615 19.36 -15.24 -16.62
CA ALA A 615 19.30 -13.78 -16.52
C ALA A 615 19.51 -13.29 -15.08
N TRP A 616 18.90 -13.97 -14.10
CA TRP A 616 19.11 -13.71 -12.69
C TRP A 616 20.56 -13.98 -12.25
N GLU A 617 21.12 -15.13 -12.59
CA GLU A 617 22.52 -15.49 -12.28
C GLU A 617 23.50 -14.46 -12.84
N ARG A 618 23.33 -14.07 -14.10
CA ARG A 618 24.14 -13.02 -14.74
C ARG A 618 24.01 -11.67 -14.05
N PHE A 619 22.79 -11.31 -13.65
CA PHE A 619 22.56 -10.08 -12.93
C PHE A 619 23.28 -10.10 -11.58
N MET A 620 23.16 -11.18 -10.81
CA MET A 620 23.78 -11.31 -9.49
C MET A 620 25.30 -11.40 -9.52
N SER A 621 25.88 -11.86 -10.64
CA SER A 621 27.34 -11.91 -10.85
C SER A 621 27.98 -10.56 -11.17
N ARG A 622 27.21 -9.47 -11.27
CA ARG A 622 27.76 -8.13 -11.53
C ARG A 622 28.72 -7.69 -10.40
N SER A 623 29.81 -7.05 -10.79
CA SER A 623 30.88 -6.57 -9.90
C SER A 623 30.53 -5.25 -9.20
N VAL A 624 29.60 -4.47 -9.76
CA VAL A 624 29.12 -3.20 -9.19
C VAL A 624 27.65 -3.33 -8.82
N LYS A 625 27.38 -3.34 -7.52
CA LYS A 625 26.04 -3.42 -6.91
C LYS A 625 26.06 -2.74 -5.53
N PRO A 626 24.90 -2.32 -5.00
CA PRO A 626 24.79 -1.94 -3.59
C PRO A 626 25.19 -3.11 -2.68
N ASP A 627 25.41 -2.79 -1.40
CA ASP A 627 25.75 -3.75 -0.34
C ASP A 627 24.66 -4.81 -0.12
#